data_AF-A0A1A8GVL7-F1
#
_entry.id   AF-A0A1A8GVL7-F1
#
_cell.length_a   1.000
_cell.length_b   1.000
_cell.length_c   1.000
_cell.angle_alpha   90.00
_cell.angle_beta   90.00
_cell.angle_gamma   90.00
#
_symmetry.space_group_name_H-M   'P 1'
#
loop_
_entity.id
_entity.type
_entity.pdbx_description
1 polymer ?
#
loop_
_entity_poly.entity_id
_entity_poly.type
_entity_poly.pdbx_seq_one_letter_code
_entity_poly.pdbx_strand_id
1 'polypeptide(L)'
;MALRASPFPNGILACIHAVGWIFIFPCFWCLERIVALCKSTSLERIQRQEQECYHHPLKVFLGSIVCFIFFLLTAPLAFLGFLLWAPLQTCRRPFNYHREAPSSPGRETHRGFETEGQASFSFATANLCLLPDGLARFNNLGHTQDRASAIGQLIVTSQAGHQSAAQHLQHQCDEPREVLSFFPTCVDILCLEEVFDKRAAQKLTSTLKPVFGHILYDVGVYTCQPPCRCSSFKFFNSGLFLASRFLVLEAQYHCFPNSSGEDALASKGLLSTKVFIGQNQRGKTVVGYFNCTHLHAPEGEGEIRCE
;
A
#
# COMPACT_ATOMS: atom_id res chain seq x y z
N MET A 1 8.19 17.27 -3.48
CA MET A 1 9.28 17.22 -2.47
C MET A 1 10.41 16.31 -2.94
N ALA A 2 11.65 16.55 -2.47
CA ALA A 2 12.78 15.65 -2.74
C ALA A 2 12.51 14.24 -2.18
N LEU A 3 12.72 13.21 -3.02
CA LEU A 3 12.51 11.82 -2.64
C LEU A 3 13.55 11.38 -1.61
N ARG A 4 13.11 10.76 -0.52
CA ARG A 4 13.98 10.31 0.57
C ARG A 4 13.61 8.89 0.96
N ALA A 5 14.63 8.05 1.15
CA ALA A 5 14.42 6.65 1.46
C ALA A 5 13.83 6.42 2.87
N SER A 6 14.21 7.26 3.83
CA SER A 6 13.73 7.16 5.22
C SER A 6 12.50 8.04 5.46
N PRO A 7 11.51 7.56 6.23
CA PRO A 7 10.34 8.35 6.61
C PRO A 7 10.68 9.44 7.64
N PHE A 8 11.84 9.36 8.30
CA PHE A 8 12.28 10.31 9.32
C PHE A 8 13.51 11.11 8.86
N PRO A 9 13.71 12.33 9.39
CA PRO A 9 14.84 13.17 9.02
C PRO A 9 16.18 12.67 9.57
N ASN A 10 16.19 11.91 10.68
CA ASN A 10 17.38 11.34 11.27
C ASN A 10 17.12 9.91 11.80
N GLY A 11 18.21 9.16 12.04
CA GLY A 11 18.14 7.77 12.51
C GLY A 11 17.65 7.61 13.95
N ILE A 12 17.86 8.63 14.79
CA ILE A 12 17.40 8.61 16.20
C ILE A 12 15.87 8.58 16.25
N LEU A 13 15.19 9.44 15.50
CA LEU A 13 13.72 9.44 15.41
C LEU A 13 13.18 8.13 14.84
N ALA A 14 13.87 7.55 13.85
CA ALA A 14 13.52 6.23 13.33
C ALA A 14 13.67 5.12 14.39
N CYS A 15 14.70 5.20 15.24
CA CYS A 15 14.89 4.27 16.37
C CYS A 15 13.78 4.43 17.42
N ILE A 16 13.45 5.66 17.84
CA ILE A 16 12.36 5.90 18.78
C ILE A 16 11.03 5.40 18.20
N HIS A 17 10.79 5.62 16.91
CA HIS A 17 9.61 5.07 16.22
C HIS A 17 9.58 3.54 16.27
N ALA A 18 10.71 2.88 16.05
CA ALA A 18 10.81 1.43 16.14
C ALA A 18 10.56 0.92 17.57
N VAL A 19 11.14 1.56 18.59
CA VAL A 19 10.90 1.24 20.01
C VAL A 19 9.43 1.43 20.38
N GLY A 20 8.79 2.52 19.93
CA GLY A 20 7.37 2.72 20.10
C GLY A 20 6.54 1.57 19.55
N TRP A 21 6.85 1.10 18.33
CA TRP A 21 6.20 -0.07 17.75
C TRP A 21 6.49 -1.38 18.48
N ILE A 22 7.70 -1.57 19.03
CA ILE A 22 8.01 -2.75 19.85
C ILE A 22 7.07 -2.85 21.05
N PHE A 23 6.72 -1.71 21.67
CA PHE A 23 5.78 -1.67 22.79
C PHE A 23 4.32 -1.76 22.36
N ILE A 24 3.93 -1.16 21.22
CA ILE A 24 2.55 -1.19 20.70
C ILE A 24 2.19 -2.58 20.14
N PHE A 25 3.12 -3.21 19.41
CA PHE A 25 2.84 -4.38 18.58
C PHE A 25 2.23 -5.57 19.32
N PRO A 26 2.68 -5.96 20.53
CA PRO A 26 2.07 -7.08 21.26
C PRO A 26 0.57 -6.86 21.55
N CYS A 27 0.21 -5.64 21.96
CA CYS A 27 -1.18 -5.28 22.23
C CYS A 27 -2.00 -5.24 20.93
N PHE A 28 -1.47 -4.62 19.87
CA PHE A 28 -2.10 -4.59 18.55
C PHE A 28 -2.34 -5.99 17.99
N TRP A 29 -1.35 -6.87 18.06
CA TRP A 29 -1.46 -8.27 17.64
C TRP A 29 -2.57 -9.00 18.41
N CYS A 30 -2.66 -8.76 19.72
CA CYS A 30 -3.70 -9.35 20.54
C CYS A 30 -5.10 -8.92 20.07
N LEU A 31 -5.29 -7.62 19.81
CA LEU A 31 -6.53 -7.10 19.25
C LEU A 31 -6.85 -7.74 17.89
N GLU A 32 -5.86 -7.86 16.98
CA GLU A 32 -6.05 -8.58 15.71
C GLU A 32 -6.55 -10.01 15.93
N ARG A 33 -5.97 -10.73 16.91
CA ARG A 33 -6.35 -12.11 17.21
C ARG A 33 -7.74 -12.23 17.83
N ILE A 34 -8.14 -11.32 18.70
CA ILE A 34 -9.51 -11.28 19.25
C ILE A 34 -10.51 -11.09 18.11
N VAL A 35 -10.27 -10.12 17.22
CA VAL A 35 -11.13 -9.91 16.05
C VAL A 35 -11.19 -11.15 15.17
N ALA A 36 -10.05 -11.81 14.93
CA ALA A 36 -9.99 -13.04 14.14
C ALA A 36 -10.73 -14.22 14.78
N LEU A 37 -10.77 -14.31 16.11
CA LEU A 37 -11.56 -15.32 16.83
C LEU A 37 -13.06 -15.04 16.72
N CYS A 38 -13.47 -13.77 16.83
CA CYS A 38 -14.88 -13.37 16.74
C CYS A 38 -15.43 -13.39 15.30
N LYS A 39 -14.58 -13.08 14.31
CA LYS A 39 -14.98 -12.95 12.90
C LYS A 39 -14.21 -13.92 12.02
N SER A 40 -14.95 -14.90 11.50
CA SER A 40 -14.41 -15.95 10.65
C SER A 40 -14.82 -15.77 9.20
N THR A 41 -13.93 -16.14 8.29
CA THR A 41 -14.20 -16.11 6.85
C THR A 41 -15.14 -17.25 6.44
N SER A 42 -15.77 -17.14 5.28
CA SER A 42 -16.62 -18.17 4.68
C SER A 42 -15.84 -19.46 4.45
N LEU A 43 -14.57 -19.38 4.02
CA LEU A 43 -13.71 -20.55 3.87
C LEU A 43 -13.46 -21.25 5.21
N GLU A 44 -13.12 -20.48 6.26
CA GLU A 44 -12.94 -21.02 7.61
C GLU A 44 -14.25 -21.63 8.16
N ARG A 45 -15.41 -21.06 7.82
CA ARG A 45 -16.73 -21.60 8.22
C ARG A 45 -17.03 -22.94 7.53
N ILE A 46 -16.73 -23.06 6.24
CA ILE A 46 -16.91 -24.32 5.48
C ILE A 46 -15.98 -25.40 6.06
N GLN A 47 -14.69 -25.09 6.23
CA GLN A 47 -13.73 -26.02 6.83
C GLN A 47 -14.13 -26.46 8.25
N ARG A 48 -14.84 -25.61 9.00
CA ARG A 48 -15.36 -25.97 10.33
C ARG A 48 -16.52 -26.94 10.28
N GLN A 49 -17.37 -26.89 9.26
CA GLN A 49 -18.45 -27.87 9.11
C GLN A 49 -17.90 -29.28 8.94
N GLU A 50 -16.67 -29.42 8.45
CA GLU A 50 -15.96 -30.68 8.30
C GLU A 50 -15.23 -31.12 9.59
N GLN A 51 -15.15 -30.27 10.63
CA GLN A 51 -14.46 -30.54 11.90
C GLN A 51 -15.45 -30.85 13.04
N GLU A 52 -14.96 -31.50 14.10
CA GLU A 52 -15.77 -31.82 15.28
C GLU A 52 -16.37 -30.56 15.95
N CYS A 53 -17.65 -30.65 16.34
CA CYS A 53 -18.47 -29.51 16.80
C CYS A 53 -17.90 -28.76 18.03
N TYR A 54 -17.11 -29.41 18.88
CA TYR A 54 -16.63 -28.82 20.15
C TYR A 54 -15.27 -28.14 20.07
N HIS A 55 -14.46 -28.43 19.06
CA HIS A 55 -13.08 -27.94 18.97
C HIS A 55 -13.03 -26.41 18.79
N HIS A 56 -13.94 -25.87 17.98
CA HIS A 56 -13.98 -24.44 17.70
C HIS A 56 -14.43 -23.57 18.90
N PRO A 57 -15.57 -23.82 19.57
CA PRO A 57 -15.99 -23.01 20.70
C PRO A 57 -14.97 -23.05 21.85
N LEU A 58 -14.34 -24.21 22.09
CA LEU A 58 -13.27 -24.32 23.08
C LEU A 58 -12.05 -23.46 22.71
N LYS A 59 -11.63 -23.49 21.43
CA LYS A 59 -10.54 -22.66 20.93
C LYS A 59 -10.85 -21.17 21.04
N VAL A 60 -12.08 -20.75 20.76
CA VAL A 60 -12.52 -19.36 20.93
C VAL A 60 -12.51 -18.97 22.39
N PHE A 61 -13.04 -19.80 23.30
CA PHE A 61 -13.08 -19.52 24.72
C PHE A 61 -11.68 -19.40 25.33
N LEU A 62 -10.85 -20.43 25.19
CA LEU A 62 -9.48 -20.44 25.70
C LEU A 62 -8.63 -19.35 25.03
N GLY A 63 -8.76 -19.19 23.71
CA GLY A 63 -8.07 -18.16 22.95
C GLY A 63 -8.44 -16.75 23.41
N SER A 64 -9.71 -16.50 23.71
CA SER A 64 -10.20 -15.21 24.22
C SER A 64 -9.64 -14.92 25.61
N ILE A 65 -9.61 -15.90 26.52
CA ILE A 65 -9.02 -15.73 27.86
C ILE A 65 -7.53 -15.40 27.76
N VAL A 66 -6.77 -16.18 26.98
CA VAL A 66 -5.33 -15.98 26.81
C VAL A 66 -5.05 -14.61 26.18
N CYS A 67 -5.79 -14.25 25.13
CA CYS A 67 -5.67 -12.93 24.50
C CYS A 67 -6.02 -11.82 25.51
N PHE A 68 -7.12 -11.94 26.24
CA PHE A 68 -7.52 -10.91 27.21
C PHE A 68 -6.48 -10.67 28.30
N ILE A 69 -5.92 -11.74 28.88
CA ILE A 69 -4.83 -11.61 29.87
C ILE A 69 -3.61 -10.93 29.24
N PHE A 70 -3.21 -11.36 28.04
CA PHE A 70 -2.08 -10.77 27.33
C PHE A 70 -2.31 -9.30 26.98
N PHE A 71 -3.54 -8.92 26.60
CA PHE A 71 -3.94 -7.54 26.37
C PHE A 71 -3.79 -6.70 27.64
N LEU A 72 -4.29 -7.17 28.78
CA LEU A 72 -4.16 -6.45 30.06
C LEU A 72 -2.70 -6.21 30.46
N LEU A 73 -1.82 -7.18 30.21
CA LEU A 73 -0.39 -7.06 30.50
C LEU A 73 0.32 -6.10 29.53
N THR A 74 -0.07 -6.08 28.26
CA THR A 74 0.61 -5.31 27.21
C THR A 74 0.01 -3.93 26.97
N ALA A 75 -1.22 -3.66 27.40
CA ALA A 75 -1.88 -2.37 27.22
C ALA A 75 -1.13 -1.18 27.85
N PRO A 76 -0.58 -1.27 29.08
CA PRO A 76 0.21 -0.17 29.66
C PRO A 76 1.49 0.10 28.86
N LEU A 77 2.16 -0.95 28.37
CA LEU A 77 3.32 -0.82 27.51
C LEU A 77 2.95 -0.19 26.17
N ALA A 78 1.84 -0.63 25.57
CA ALA A 78 1.34 -0.05 24.32
C ALA A 78 0.98 1.43 24.48
N PHE A 79 0.43 1.83 25.64
CA PHE A 79 0.20 3.24 25.95
C PHE A 79 1.51 4.04 25.99
N LEU A 80 2.55 3.53 26.67
CA LEU A 80 3.87 4.15 26.65
C LEU A 80 4.46 4.22 25.23
N GLY A 81 4.33 3.13 24.46
CA GLY A 81 4.73 3.09 23.05
C GLY A 81 3.99 4.12 22.21
N PHE A 82 2.70 4.33 22.45
CA PHE A 82 1.89 5.35 21.78
C PHE A 82 2.36 6.76 22.13
N LEU A 83 2.71 7.04 23.39
CA LEU A 83 3.29 8.33 23.80
C LEU A 83 4.63 8.61 23.12
N LEU A 84 5.44 7.58 22.83
CA LEU A 84 6.66 7.71 22.05
C LEU A 84 6.37 7.88 20.54
N TRP A 85 5.40 7.13 20.03
CA TRP A 85 5.11 7.04 18.60
C TRP A 85 4.32 8.23 18.05
N ALA A 86 3.32 8.72 18.78
CA ALA A 86 2.39 9.75 18.30
C ALA A 86 3.06 11.09 18.00
N PRO A 87 3.97 11.64 18.85
CA PRO A 87 4.65 12.90 18.56
C PRO A 87 5.53 12.83 17.30
N LEU A 88 6.13 11.66 17.03
CA LEU A 88 6.99 11.45 15.86
C LEU A 88 6.24 11.57 14.54
N GLN A 89 4.93 11.35 14.55
CA GLN A 89 4.10 11.45 13.36
C GLN A 89 4.02 12.88 12.80
N THR A 90 4.34 13.90 13.59
CA THR A 90 4.42 15.30 13.14
C THR A 90 5.66 15.57 12.28
N CYS A 91 6.74 14.85 12.52
CA CYS A 91 8.01 14.94 11.81
C CYS A 91 8.15 13.88 10.71
N ARG A 92 7.16 12.97 10.58
CA ARG A 92 7.18 11.90 9.59
C ARG A 92 6.90 12.46 8.20
N ARG A 93 7.72 12.07 7.23
CA ARG A 93 7.48 12.33 5.80
C ARG A 93 6.25 11.56 5.33
N PRO A 94 5.55 12.04 4.29
CA PRO A 94 4.29 11.44 3.86
C PRO A 94 4.41 10.03 3.28
N PHE A 95 5.59 9.58 2.84
CA PHE A 95 5.77 8.26 2.24
C PHE A 95 7.20 7.74 2.41
N ASN A 96 7.38 6.43 2.25
CA ASN A 96 8.69 5.79 2.06
C ASN A 96 9.00 5.68 0.58
N TYR A 97 10.27 5.83 0.22
CA TYR A 97 10.74 5.65 -1.15
C TYR A 97 11.80 4.54 -1.20
N HIS A 98 11.52 3.51 -1.98
CA HIS A 98 12.49 2.49 -2.32
C HIS A 98 13.01 2.73 -3.73
N ARG A 99 14.35 2.69 -3.87
CA ARG A 99 15.05 2.73 -5.14
C ARG A 99 15.95 1.51 -5.23
N GLU A 100 15.73 0.68 -6.22
CA GLU A 100 16.65 -0.38 -6.63
C GLU A 100 17.54 0.18 -7.75
N ALA A 101 18.86 0.00 -7.65
CA ALA A 101 19.77 0.48 -8.70
C ALA A 101 19.54 -0.38 -9.96
N PRO A 102 19.37 0.23 -11.14
CA PRO A 102 19.13 -0.53 -12.35
C PRO A 102 20.40 -1.31 -12.70
N SER A 103 20.24 -2.57 -13.11
CA SER A 103 21.35 -3.40 -13.62
C SER A 103 21.98 -2.83 -14.90
N SER A 104 21.27 -1.94 -15.60
CA SER A 104 21.78 -1.15 -16.72
C SER A 104 21.01 0.18 -16.86
N PRO A 105 21.68 1.30 -17.19
CA PRO A 105 21.05 2.63 -17.26
C PRO A 105 19.89 2.73 -18.25
N GLY A 106 19.87 1.88 -19.29
CA GLY A 106 18.83 1.88 -20.33
C GLY A 106 17.50 1.23 -19.94
N ARG A 107 17.32 0.77 -18.69
CA ARG A 107 16.03 0.26 -18.18
C ARG A 107 15.14 1.34 -17.55
N GLU A 108 15.73 2.47 -17.12
CA GLU A 108 14.99 3.58 -16.51
C GLU A 108 14.41 4.55 -17.56
N THR A 109 14.75 4.38 -18.84
CA THR A 109 14.32 5.22 -19.98
C THR A 109 13.73 4.40 -21.11
N HIS A 110 12.65 4.92 -21.72
CA HIS A 110 12.06 4.30 -22.91
C HIS A 110 12.87 4.69 -24.15
N ARG A 111 13.82 3.84 -24.58
CA ARG A 111 14.70 4.14 -25.74
C ARG A 111 13.94 4.48 -27.03
N GLY A 112 12.72 3.95 -27.22
CA GLY A 112 11.90 4.24 -28.41
C GLY A 112 11.52 5.71 -28.57
N PHE A 113 11.42 6.46 -27.45
CA PHE A 113 11.05 7.87 -27.48
C PHE A 113 12.12 8.76 -28.15
N GLU A 114 13.40 8.41 -27.97
CA GLU A 114 14.53 9.20 -28.48
C GLU A 114 14.72 9.04 -30.00
N THR A 115 14.37 7.87 -30.56
CA THR A 115 14.68 7.51 -31.95
C THR A 115 13.46 7.62 -32.88
N GLU A 116 12.27 7.22 -32.45
CA GLU A 116 11.07 7.12 -33.31
C GLU A 116 10.04 8.23 -33.05
N GLY A 117 10.16 8.97 -31.95
CA GLY A 117 9.23 10.05 -31.58
C GLY A 117 7.85 9.56 -31.12
N GLN A 118 7.61 8.24 -31.11
CA GLN A 118 6.40 7.60 -30.60
C GLN A 118 6.77 6.67 -29.44
N ALA A 119 6.03 6.74 -28.35
CA ALA A 119 6.19 5.85 -27.21
C ALA A 119 4.81 5.49 -26.65
N SER A 120 4.64 4.23 -26.30
CA SER A 120 3.48 3.73 -25.59
C SER A 120 3.83 3.57 -24.12
N PHE A 121 2.91 3.97 -23.24
CA PHE A 121 3.05 3.85 -21.80
C PHE A 121 1.87 3.06 -21.26
N SER A 122 2.14 2.11 -20.37
CA SER A 122 1.10 1.28 -19.77
C SER A 122 0.95 1.55 -18.28
N PHE A 123 -0.30 1.74 -17.86
CA PHE A 123 -0.68 2.04 -16.49
C PHE A 123 -1.66 0.98 -15.99
N ALA A 124 -1.50 0.56 -14.74
CA ALA A 124 -2.45 -0.31 -14.07
C ALA A 124 -2.82 0.25 -12.70
N THR A 125 -4.09 0.11 -12.31
CA THR A 125 -4.61 0.42 -10.97
C THR A 125 -5.35 -0.79 -10.43
N ALA A 126 -5.21 -1.07 -9.13
CA ALA A 126 -5.93 -2.16 -8.48
C ALA A 126 -6.08 -1.95 -6.97
N ASN A 127 -7.32 -2.04 -6.49
CA ASN A 127 -7.61 -2.11 -5.07
C ASN A 127 -7.41 -3.55 -4.57
N LEU A 128 -6.49 -3.75 -3.63
CA LEU A 128 -6.10 -5.09 -3.17
C LEU A 128 -6.72 -5.51 -1.83
N CYS A 129 -7.37 -4.58 -1.11
CA CYS A 129 -7.96 -4.82 0.20
C CYS A 129 -6.97 -5.52 1.17
N LEU A 130 -5.73 -5.01 1.27
CA LEU A 130 -4.69 -5.49 2.17
C LEU A 130 -4.76 -4.79 3.53
N LEU A 131 -5.87 -4.99 4.22
CA LEU A 131 -6.10 -4.54 5.59
C LEU A 131 -5.37 -5.43 6.62
N PRO A 132 -5.10 -4.92 7.84
CA PRO A 132 -4.79 -5.77 9.00
C PRO A 132 -5.71 -6.99 9.08
N ASP A 133 -5.18 -8.16 9.45
CA ASP A 133 -5.86 -9.45 9.23
C ASP A 133 -7.24 -9.49 9.92
N GLY A 134 -7.33 -8.91 11.12
CA GLY A 134 -8.60 -8.78 11.84
C GLY A 134 -9.66 -8.01 11.04
N LEU A 135 -9.27 -6.87 10.45
CA LEU A 135 -10.16 -6.02 9.67
C LEU A 135 -10.49 -6.63 8.29
N ALA A 136 -9.53 -7.28 7.65
CA ALA A 136 -9.73 -7.95 6.36
C ALA A 136 -10.86 -8.99 6.39
N ARG A 137 -11.11 -9.61 7.56
CA ARG A 137 -12.16 -10.62 7.76
C ARG A 137 -13.58 -10.08 7.64
N PHE A 138 -13.78 -8.77 7.81
CA PHE A 138 -15.08 -8.14 7.52
C PHE A 138 -15.40 -8.16 6.02
N ASN A 139 -14.35 -8.09 5.18
CA ASN A 139 -14.43 -8.28 3.73
C ASN A 139 -14.25 -9.76 3.33
N ASN A 140 -14.41 -10.69 4.27
CA ASN A 140 -14.23 -12.12 4.04
C ASN A 140 -12.82 -12.52 3.54
N LEU A 141 -11.80 -11.74 3.91
CA LEU A 141 -10.40 -11.98 3.56
C LEU A 141 -9.60 -12.34 4.81
N GLY A 142 -8.50 -13.06 4.60
CA GLY A 142 -7.52 -13.37 5.63
C GLY A 142 -6.14 -13.55 5.01
N HIS A 143 -5.15 -13.84 5.84
CA HIS A 143 -3.77 -14.09 5.42
C HIS A 143 -3.19 -12.93 4.59
N THR A 144 -3.42 -11.68 5.04
CA THR A 144 -3.07 -10.48 4.26
C THR A 144 -1.62 -10.48 3.74
N GLN A 145 -0.64 -10.93 4.54
CA GLN A 145 0.77 -10.99 4.12
C GLN A 145 1.04 -12.07 3.05
N ASP A 146 0.36 -13.21 3.13
CA ASP A 146 0.50 -14.29 2.15
C ASP A 146 -0.16 -13.88 0.83
N ARG A 147 -1.34 -13.27 0.89
CA ARG A 147 -2.02 -12.66 -0.27
C ARG A 147 -1.14 -11.62 -0.94
N ALA A 148 -0.56 -10.70 -0.17
CA ALA A 148 0.36 -9.69 -0.69
C ALA A 148 1.56 -10.30 -1.42
N SER A 149 2.14 -11.37 -0.85
CA SER A 149 3.25 -12.09 -1.48
C SER A 149 2.81 -12.78 -2.77
N ALA A 150 1.67 -13.46 -2.77
CA ALA A 150 1.13 -14.15 -3.95
C ALA A 150 0.77 -13.18 -5.09
N ILE A 151 0.10 -12.05 -4.77
CA ILE A 151 -0.22 -10.99 -5.72
C ILE A 151 1.06 -10.40 -6.32
N GLY A 152 2.06 -10.09 -5.48
CA GLY A 152 3.34 -9.60 -5.96
C GLY A 152 4.02 -10.57 -6.93
N GLN A 153 4.01 -11.87 -6.62
CA GLN A 153 4.61 -12.89 -7.50
C GLN A 153 3.88 -13.00 -8.82
N LEU A 154 2.54 -13.00 -8.80
CA LEU A 154 1.72 -13.01 -10.02
C LEU A 154 2.07 -11.83 -10.94
N ILE A 155 2.18 -10.62 -10.39
CA ILE A 155 2.55 -9.42 -11.15
C ILE A 155 3.95 -9.60 -11.77
N VAL A 156 4.94 -10.02 -10.97
CA VAL A 156 6.32 -10.21 -11.45
C VAL A 156 6.41 -11.29 -12.53
N THR A 157 5.75 -12.42 -12.34
CA THR A 157 5.73 -13.51 -13.34
C THR A 157 5.09 -13.04 -14.64
N SER A 158 3.98 -12.30 -14.57
CA SER A 158 3.35 -11.69 -15.76
C SER A 158 4.28 -10.70 -16.47
N GLN A 159 5.05 -9.90 -15.72
CA GLN A 159 6.05 -9.01 -16.34
C GLN A 159 7.25 -9.79 -16.91
N ALA A 160 7.61 -10.96 -16.37
CA ALA A 160 8.73 -11.74 -16.88
C ALA A 160 8.46 -12.40 -18.25
N GLY A 161 7.19 -12.61 -18.62
CA GLY A 161 6.75 -13.19 -19.90
C GLY A 161 7.04 -12.35 -21.17
N HIS A 162 7.74 -11.22 -21.02
CA HIS A 162 8.04 -10.23 -22.06
C HIS A 162 8.77 -10.74 -23.32
N GLN A 163 9.30 -11.98 -23.36
CA GLN A 163 10.15 -12.43 -24.47
C GLN A 163 9.40 -13.04 -25.68
N SER A 164 8.09 -13.27 -25.63
CA SER A 164 7.36 -13.85 -26.79
C SER A 164 6.04 -13.16 -27.18
N ALA A 165 5.44 -12.33 -26.31
CA ALA A 165 4.13 -11.71 -26.58
C ALA A 165 4.19 -10.27 -27.12
N ALA A 166 5.35 -9.59 -26.99
CA ALA A 166 5.49 -8.18 -27.38
C ALA A 166 5.31 -7.93 -28.90
N GLN A 167 5.48 -8.96 -29.74
CA GLN A 167 5.31 -8.84 -31.20
C GLN A 167 3.85 -8.86 -31.66
N HIS A 168 2.88 -9.24 -30.81
CA HIS A 168 1.48 -9.37 -31.24
C HIS A 168 0.59 -8.16 -30.88
N LEU A 169 0.94 -7.41 -29.84
CA LEU A 169 0.13 -6.28 -29.35
C LEU A 169 0.46 -4.92 -29.99
N GLN A 170 1.48 -4.88 -30.86
CA GLN A 170 1.99 -3.63 -31.44
C GLN A 170 1.13 -3.09 -32.60
N HIS A 171 0.05 -3.78 -32.99
CA HIS A 171 -0.67 -3.49 -34.24
C HIS A 171 -2.16 -3.11 -34.11
N GLN A 172 -2.70 -2.91 -32.91
CA GLN A 172 -4.10 -2.50 -32.74
C GLN A 172 -4.25 -1.34 -31.76
N CYS A 173 -4.04 -0.12 -32.26
CA CYS A 173 -4.61 1.10 -31.69
C CYS A 173 -6.06 1.27 -32.18
N ASP A 174 -6.90 0.29 -31.83
CA ASP A 174 -8.35 0.40 -31.89
C ASP A 174 -8.87 -0.31 -30.63
N GLU A 175 -9.16 0.48 -29.58
CA GLU A 175 -9.35 0.08 -28.18
C GLU A 175 -10.15 -1.22 -28.00
N PRO A 176 -9.50 -2.38 -27.82
CA PRO A 176 -10.24 -3.59 -27.51
C PRO A 176 -10.48 -3.58 -25.99
N ARG A 177 -11.73 -3.30 -25.59
CA ARG A 177 -12.19 -3.54 -24.21
C ARG A 177 -12.18 -5.03 -23.95
N GLU A 178 -11.03 -5.55 -23.55
CA GLU A 178 -10.81 -6.97 -23.31
C GLU A 178 -10.84 -7.28 -21.81
N VAL A 179 -11.43 -8.42 -21.48
CA VAL A 179 -11.33 -9.00 -20.15
C VAL A 179 -10.21 -10.04 -20.20
N LEU A 180 -9.07 -9.71 -19.60
CA LEU A 180 -7.92 -10.61 -19.53
C LEU A 180 -7.97 -11.45 -18.25
N SER A 181 -7.61 -12.73 -18.36
CA SER A 181 -7.48 -13.65 -17.22
C SER A 181 -6.12 -13.56 -16.53
N PHE A 182 -5.19 -12.79 -17.09
CA PHE A 182 -3.83 -12.61 -16.62
C PHE A 182 -3.49 -11.12 -16.48
N PHE A 183 -2.51 -10.83 -15.63
CA PHE A 183 -2.03 -9.46 -15.46
C PHE A 183 -1.26 -9.00 -16.72
N PRO A 184 -1.48 -7.78 -17.24
CA PRO A 184 -0.87 -7.33 -18.49
C PRO A 184 0.66 -7.39 -18.47
N THR A 185 1.30 -7.80 -19.56
CA THR A 185 2.73 -8.16 -19.57
C THR A 185 3.71 -6.98 -19.66
N CYS A 186 3.24 -5.75 -19.80
CA CYS A 186 4.07 -4.58 -20.10
C CYS A 186 3.70 -3.34 -19.28
N VAL A 187 3.41 -3.49 -17.99
CA VAL A 187 3.00 -2.37 -17.13
C VAL A 187 4.22 -1.54 -16.73
N ASP A 188 4.18 -0.25 -17.01
CA ASP A 188 5.26 0.69 -16.64
C ASP A 188 5.02 1.33 -15.28
N ILE A 189 3.76 1.66 -14.98
CA ILE A 189 3.35 2.32 -13.74
C ILE A 189 2.17 1.54 -13.13
N LEU A 190 2.33 1.17 -11.87
CA LEU A 190 1.36 0.39 -11.09
C LEU A 190 0.95 1.17 -9.84
N CYS A 191 -0.32 1.55 -9.79
CA CYS A 191 -0.97 2.15 -8.63
C CYS A 191 -1.79 1.08 -7.90
N LEU A 192 -1.65 0.97 -6.58
CA LEU A 192 -2.44 0.03 -5.79
C LEU A 192 -3.12 0.77 -4.65
N GLU A 193 -4.39 0.46 -4.42
CA GLU A 193 -5.20 1.00 -3.33
C GLU A 193 -5.44 -0.06 -2.24
N GLU A 194 -5.83 0.42 -1.06
CA GLU A 194 -6.05 -0.37 0.16
C GLU A 194 -4.85 -1.23 0.63
N VAL A 195 -3.63 -0.76 0.39
CA VAL A 195 -2.41 -1.34 0.94
C VAL A 195 -2.13 -0.79 2.35
N PHE A 196 -3.02 -1.07 3.29
CA PHE A 196 -2.99 -0.52 4.66
C PHE A 196 -2.01 -1.25 5.59
N ASP A 197 -1.92 -2.59 5.51
CA ASP A 197 -1.01 -3.36 6.36
C ASP A 197 0.45 -3.13 5.93
N LYS A 198 1.26 -2.59 6.86
CA LYS A 198 2.66 -2.23 6.61
C LYS A 198 3.55 -3.44 6.29
N ARG A 199 3.26 -4.62 6.84
CA ARG A 199 4.03 -5.85 6.60
C ARG A 199 3.73 -6.37 5.19
N ALA A 200 2.46 -6.31 4.78
CA ALA A 200 2.04 -6.62 3.42
C ALA A 200 2.64 -5.65 2.38
N ALA A 201 2.66 -4.35 2.67
CA ALA A 201 3.34 -3.36 1.84
C ALA A 201 4.85 -3.67 1.67
N GLN A 202 5.52 -4.09 2.75
CA GLN A 202 6.92 -4.52 2.70
C GLN A 202 7.11 -5.78 1.86
N LYS A 203 6.22 -6.78 1.98
CA LYS A 203 6.24 -7.99 1.14
C LYS A 203 6.07 -7.63 -0.34
N LEU A 204 5.08 -6.81 -0.69
CA LEU A 204 4.89 -6.29 -2.05
C LEU A 204 6.13 -5.56 -2.55
N THR A 205 6.70 -4.63 -1.76
CA THR A 205 7.93 -3.91 -2.14
C THR A 205 9.07 -4.88 -2.45
N SER A 206 9.27 -5.88 -1.58
CA SER A 206 10.33 -6.88 -1.70
C SER A 206 10.19 -7.73 -2.96
N THR A 207 8.95 -8.05 -3.32
CA THR A 207 8.64 -8.87 -4.50
C THR A 207 8.68 -8.04 -5.79
N LEU A 208 8.15 -6.81 -5.80
CA LEU A 208 8.01 -5.98 -7.00
C LEU A 208 9.30 -5.26 -7.42
N LYS A 209 10.22 -4.99 -6.49
CA LYS A 209 11.46 -4.24 -6.76
C LYS A 209 12.33 -4.74 -7.92
N PRO A 210 12.40 -6.04 -8.28
CA PRO A 210 13.20 -6.49 -9.44
C PRO A 210 12.63 -6.00 -10.78
N VAL A 211 11.34 -5.68 -10.82
CA VAL A 211 10.63 -5.24 -12.02
C VAL A 211 10.39 -3.73 -12.01
N PHE A 212 10.02 -3.19 -10.86
CA PHE A 212 9.78 -1.77 -10.66
C PHE A 212 10.87 -1.18 -9.76
N GLY A 213 11.83 -0.47 -10.38
CA GLY A 213 12.99 0.09 -9.67
C GLY A 213 12.64 1.23 -8.70
N HIS A 214 11.46 1.83 -8.83
CA HIS A 214 11.03 2.97 -8.02
C HIS A 214 9.69 2.67 -7.35
N ILE A 215 9.65 2.60 -6.02
CA ILE A 215 8.44 2.27 -5.26
C ILE A 215 8.19 3.30 -4.16
N LEU A 216 6.97 3.83 -4.09
CA LEU A 216 6.46 4.64 -2.98
C LEU A 216 5.42 3.84 -2.20
N TYR A 217 5.59 3.75 -0.88
CA TYR A 217 4.70 2.96 -0.03
C TYR A 217 4.55 3.58 1.36
N ASP A 218 3.59 3.08 2.15
CA ASP A 218 3.19 3.66 3.43
C ASP A 218 2.88 5.16 3.29
N VAL A 219 2.14 5.50 2.23
CA VAL A 219 1.76 6.87 1.86
C VAL A 219 0.68 7.35 2.82
N GLY A 220 0.79 8.54 3.39
CA GLY A 220 -0.20 9.07 4.32
C GLY A 220 0.42 9.99 5.38
N VAL A 221 -0.44 10.77 6.02
CA VAL A 221 -0.08 11.61 7.17
C VAL A 221 -0.91 11.14 8.36
N TYR A 222 -0.24 10.82 9.47
CA TYR A 222 -0.89 10.26 10.67
C TYR A 222 -1.31 11.33 11.69
N THR A 223 -0.95 12.61 11.48
CA THR A 223 -1.26 13.73 12.38
C THR A 223 -1.89 14.92 11.65
N CYS A 224 -2.65 15.73 12.39
CA CYS A 224 -3.24 16.98 11.91
C CYS A 224 -2.17 17.92 11.35
N GLN A 225 -2.30 18.28 10.07
CA GLN A 225 -1.69 19.48 9.51
C GLN A 225 -2.80 20.51 9.27
N PRO A 226 -2.73 21.73 9.85
CA PRO A 226 -1.69 22.27 10.74
C PRO A 226 -1.83 21.80 12.22
N PRO A 227 -0.73 21.84 13.01
CA PRO A 227 -0.61 21.27 14.36
C PRO A 227 -1.49 21.89 15.47
N CYS A 228 -2.48 22.71 15.15
CA CYS A 228 -3.28 23.46 16.14
C CYS A 228 -4.80 23.45 15.91
N ARG A 229 -5.32 22.68 14.93
CA ARG A 229 -6.77 22.45 14.81
C ARG A 229 -7.11 21.03 15.25
N CYS A 230 -7.80 20.93 16.38
CA CYS A 230 -8.34 19.68 16.89
C CYS A 230 -9.42 19.12 15.93
N SER A 231 -9.03 18.27 14.99
CA SER A 231 -9.95 17.26 14.45
C SER A 231 -9.19 16.23 13.58
N SER A 232 -9.14 15.00 14.09
CA SER A 232 -8.80 13.75 13.42
C SER A 232 -7.32 13.34 13.36
N PHE A 233 -6.92 12.59 14.40
CA PHE A 233 -5.75 11.70 14.34
C PHE A 233 -6.04 10.56 13.36
N LYS A 234 -5.16 10.32 12.37
CA LYS A 234 -5.31 9.23 11.40
C LYS A 234 -4.50 8.03 11.88
N PHE A 235 -5.17 6.92 12.14
CA PHE A 235 -4.53 5.67 12.58
C PHE A 235 -4.02 4.83 11.40
N PHE A 236 -4.66 4.95 10.24
CA PHE A 236 -4.27 4.28 9.02
C PHE A 236 -3.63 5.26 8.03
N ASN A 237 -2.70 4.73 7.24
CA ASN A 237 -2.17 5.43 6.08
C ASN A 237 -3.26 5.55 4.99
N SER A 238 -2.92 6.05 3.80
CA SER A 238 -3.88 6.21 2.70
C SER A 238 -4.27 4.91 2.01
N GLY A 239 -3.51 3.84 2.27
CA GLY A 239 -3.58 2.61 1.50
C GLY A 239 -3.01 2.74 0.09
N LEU A 240 -2.43 3.89 -0.29
CA LEU A 240 -1.82 4.06 -1.61
C LEU A 240 -0.41 3.44 -1.63
N PHE A 241 -0.14 2.75 -2.72
CA PHE A 241 1.16 2.19 -3.06
C PHE A 241 1.40 2.42 -4.55
N LEU A 242 2.62 2.84 -4.90
CA LEU A 242 2.99 3.13 -6.27
C LEU A 242 4.29 2.41 -6.62
N ALA A 243 4.33 1.75 -7.77
CA ALA A 243 5.54 1.18 -8.36
C ALA A 243 5.71 1.68 -9.80
N SER A 244 6.94 2.08 -10.16
CA SER A 244 7.28 2.67 -11.45
C SER A 244 8.57 2.07 -11.99
N ARG A 245 8.59 1.78 -13.30
CA ARG A 245 9.82 1.48 -14.05
C ARG A 245 10.65 2.73 -14.33
N PHE A 246 9.99 3.88 -14.45
CA PHE A 246 10.63 5.17 -14.68
C PHE A 246 11.15 5.80 -13.39
N LEU A 247 12.22 6.60 -13.54
CA LEU A 247 12.78 7.39 -12.46
C LEU A 247 11.75 8.41 -11.96
N VAL A 248 11.32 8.24 -10.71
CA VAL A 248 10.52 9.25 -10.01
C VAL A 248 11.45 10.43 -9.69
N LEU A 249 11.08 11.60 -10.18
CA LEU A 249 11.78 12.87 -9.93
C LEU A 249 11.23 13.55 -8.68
N GLU A 250 9.91 13.53 -8.55
CA GLU A 250 9.20 14.20 -7.46
C GLU A 250 7.92 13.45 -7.10
N ALA A 251 7.58 13.44 -5.82
CA ALA A 251 6.27 13.00 -5.34
C ALA A 251 5.75 13.97 -4.27
N GLN A 252 4.44 14.13 -4.25
CA GLN A 252 3.70 14.94 -3.28
C GLN A 252 2.40 14.22 -2.91
N TYR A 253 2.08 14.23 -1.63
CA TYR A 253 0.88 13.60 -1.11
C TYR A 253 0.01 14.65 -0.43
N HIS A 254 -1.27 14.66 -0.77
CA HIS A 254 -2.28 15.56 -0.22
C HIS A 254 -3.38 14.72 0.41
N CYS A 255 -3.55 14.85 1.73
CA CYS A 255 -4.67 14.24 2.46
C CYS A 255 -5.94 15.06 2.19
N PHE A 256 -7.06 14.38 1.94
CA PHE A 256 -8.35 15.06 1.84
C PHE A 256 -8.78 15.58 3.22
N PRO A 257 -9.39 16.78 3.28
CA PRO A 257 -9.80 17.39 4.54
C PRO A 257 -11.05 16.72 5.12
N ASN A 258 -11.95 16.25 4.28
CA ASN A 258 -13.25 15.72 4.65
C ASN A 258 -13.25 14.19 4.59
N SER A 259 -13.75 13.57 5.65
CA SER A 259 -13.90 12.12 5.79
C SER A 259 -14.85 11.85 6.96
N SER A 260 -15.63 10.78 6.86
CA SER A 260 -16.58 10.37 7.92
C SER A 260 -16.37 8.90 8.30
N GLY A 261 -17.03 8.47 9.38
CA GLY A 261 -17.11 7.05 9.76
C GLY A 261 -15.73 6.39 9.91
N GLU A 262 -15.60 5.19 9.35
CA GLU A 262 -14.36 4.40 9.39
C GLU A 262 -13.26 5.03 8.53
N ASP A 263 -13.62 5.65 7.40
CA ASP A 263 -12.70 6.36 6.52
C ASP A 263 -12.06 7.59 7.20
N ALA A 264 -12.69 8.13 8.24
CA ALA A 264 -12.11 9.18 9.05
C ALA A 264 -10.85 8.74 9.80
N LEU A 265 -10.64 7.43 10.00
CA LEU A 265 -9.43 6.90 10.64
C LEU A 265 -8.27 6.73 9.64
N ALA A 266 -8.56 6.73 8.34
CA ALA A 266 -7.57 6.64 7.27
C ALA A 266 -7.20 8.03 6.73
N SER A 267 -5.92 8.21 6.40
CA SER A 267 -5.46 9.39 5.67
C SER A 267 -5.79 9.21 4.20
N LYS A 268 -7.06 9.31 3.78
CA LYS A 268 -7.42 9.26 2.36
C LYS A 268 -6.91 10.51 1.63
N GLY A 269 -6.54 10.37 0.35
CA GLY A 269 -5.87 11.46 -0.36
C GLY A 269 -5.45 11.17 -1.78
N LEU A 270 -4.62 12.08 -2.31
CA LEU A 270 -4.05 12.09 -3.64
C LEU A 270 -2.53 12.03 -3.56
N LEU A 271 -1.93 11.02 -4.20
CA LEU A 271 -0.50 10.96 -4.44
C LEU A 271 -0.23 11.42 -5.88
N SER A 272 0.44 12.57 -6.02
CA SER A 272 0.86 13.15 -7.29
C SER A 272 2.34 12.90 -7.50
N THR A 273 2.72 12.44 -8.69
CA THR A 273 4.11 12.11 -8.99
C THR A 273 4.54 12.62 -10.35
N LYS A 274 5.84 12.90 -10.44
CA LYS A 274 6.54 13.34 -11.63
C LYS A 274 7.63 12.34 -11.94
N VAL A 275 7.65 11.80 -13.15
CA VAL A 275 8.65 10.84 -13.62
C VAL A 275 9.45 11.38 -14.80
N PHE A 276 10.70 10.94 -14.90
CA PHE A 276 11.54 11.16 -16.07
C PHE A 276 11.23 10.09 -17.13
N ILE A 277 10.91 10.54 -18.34
CA ILE A 277 10.56 9.65 -19.45
C ILE A 277 11.75 9.46 -20.39
N GLY A 278 12.48 10.54 -20.68
CA GLY A 278 13.62 10.55 -21.58
C GLY A 278 13.94 11.95 -22.10
N GLN A 279 14.64 12.02 -23.22
CA GLN A 279 14.89 13.27 -23.95
C GLN A 279 14.20 13.23 -25.33
N ASN A 280 13.78 14.39 -25.83
CA ASN A 280 13.30 14.48 -27.21
C ASN A 280 14.46 14.64 -28.21
N GLN A 281 14.17 14.60 -29.51
CA GLN A 281 15.15 14.80 -30.59
C GLN A 281 15.93 16.13 -30.51
N ARG A 282 15.44 17.11 -29.75
CA ARG A 282 16.10 18.41 -29.52
C ARG A 282 16.91 18.46 -28.21
N GLY A 283 17.12 17.31 -27.56
CA GLY A 283 17.84 17.19 -26.28
C GLY A 283 17.08 17.76 -25.08
N LYS A 284 15.78 18.09 -25.20
CA LYS A 284 14.98 18.57 -24.07
C LYS A 284 14.46 17.39 -23.25
N THR A 285 14.56 17.50 -21.93
CA THR A 285 13.99 16.53 -20.99
C THR A 285 12.47 16.47 -21.11
N VAL A 286 11.94 15.25 -21.20
CA VAL A 286 10.51 14.95 -21.18
C VAL A 286 10.15 14.26 -19.87
N VAL A 287 9.08 14.74 -19.26
CA VAL A 287 8.58 14.27 -17.96
C VAL A 287 7.12 13.88 -18.09
N GLY A 288 6.72 12.87 -17.32
CA GLY A 288 5.33 12.46 -17.16
C GLY A 288 4.82 12.88 -15.78
N TYR A 289 3.53 13.18 -15.69
CA TYR A 289 2.82 13.37 -14.43
C TYR A 289 1.70 12.35 -14.35
N PHE A 290 1.55 11.73 -13.18
CA PHE A 290 0.41 10.87 -12.92
C PHE A 290 0.05 10.89 -11.44
N ASN A 291 -1.23 10.65 -11.19
CA ASN A 291 -1.82 10.76 -9.88
C ASN A 291 -2.57 9.47 -9.54
N CYS A 292 -2.49 9.05 -8.29
CA CYS A 292 -3.28 7.94 -7.73
C CYS A 292 -4.02 8.42 -6.50
N THR A 293 -5.24 7.95 -6.32
CA THR A 293 -6.11 8.41 -5.24
C THR A 293 -6.97 7.27 -4.71
N HIS A 294 -7.41 7.43 -3.46
CA HIS A 294 -8.38 6.57 -2.83
C HIS A 294 -9.41 7.48 -2.16
N LEU A 295 -10.61 7.55 -2.76
CA LEU A 295 -11.69 8.45 -2.35
C LEU A 295 -12.51 7.87 -1.18
N HIS A 296 -13.35 8.72 -0.60
CA HIS A 296 -14.32 8.37 0.45
C HIS A 296 -15.32 7.30 -0.03
N ALA A 297 -15.41 6.19 0.70
CA ALA A 297 -16.09 4.96 0.26
C ALA A 297 -17.61 4.94 0.47
N PRO A 298 -18.19 5.41 1.59
CA PRO A 298 -19.63 5.31 1.87
C PRO A 298 -20.51 5.81 0.72
N GLU A 299 -21.38 4.93 0.20
CA GLU A 299 -22.20 5.19 -1.00
C GLU A 299 -23.06 6.45 -0.84
N GLY A 300 -23.69 6.63 0.33
CA GLY A 300 -24.59 7.75 0.65
C GLY A 300 -23.92 9.11 0.87
N GLU A 301 -22.59 9.20 0.78
CA GLU A 301 -21.83 10.41 1.13
C GLU A 301 -21.10 11.00 -0.07
N GLY A 302 -21.84 11.18 -1.18
CA GLY A 302 -21.32 11.73 -2.43
C GLY A 302 -20.78 13.15 -2.30
N GLU A 303 -21.38 13.98 -1.42
CA GLU A 303 -20.95 15.36 -1.18
C GLU A 303 -19.48 15.42 -0.74
N ILE A 304 -19.05 14.52 0.16
CA ILE A 304 -17.66 14.44 0.63
C ILE A 304 -16.69 14.09 -0.51
N ARG A 305 -17.13 13.37 -1.55
CA ARG A 305 -16.29 13.07 -2.72
C ARG A 305 -16.19 14.25 -3.69
N CYS A 306 -17.11 15.20 -3.64
CA CYS A 306 -17.19 16.34 -4.54
C CYS A 306 -16.60 17.63 -3.94
N GLU A 307 -16.49 17.71 -2.61
CA GLU A 307 -15.83 18.78 -1.85
C GLU A 307 -14.30 18.64 -1.80
#